data_AF-A0A5E4YSM6-F1
#
_entry.id   AF-A0A5E4YSM6-F1
#
_cell.length_a   1.000
_cell.length_b   1.000
_cell.length_c   1.000
_cell.angle_alpha   90.00
_cell.angle_beta   90.00
_cell.angle_gamma   90.00
#
_symmetry.space_group_name_H-M   'P 1'
#
loop_
_entity.id
_entity.type
_entity.pdbx_description
1 polymer ?
#
loop_
_entity_poly.entity_id
_entity_poly.type
_entity_poly.pdbx_seq_one_letter_code
_entity_poly.pdbx_strand_id
1 'polypeptide(L)'
;MPFTVQKLLPALRAGLRLTIVGSNSPAFSFQGSFDSSCALHAAAMALAVHQCMPNPLRPASRYSADQHEFILRAGQFWHSGVSLPQLCHLLEKLDLGLTPKHFEGPHPDVLRFCTEQVLAGWPVVLCFHEWHRTTKHAALAIGVEGIQSGRVLHPHALLLIDSAEYEPCLAAYNARFTWCSDDTSASTRALYETAFQRSKIVAVGAIAIKKRKRKTSTHDKPP
;
A
#
# COMPACT_ATOMS: atom_id res chain seq x y z
N MET A 1 11.83 10.54 -27.10
CA MET A 1 10.39 10.86 -27.01
C MET A 1 9.91 10.46 -25.63
N PRO A 2 9.15 11.32 -24.92
CA PRO A 2 8.54 10.97 -23.65
C PRO A 2 7.35 10.02 -23.86
N PHE A 3 7.15 9.06 -22.95
CA PHE A 3 5.98 8.19 -22.95
C PHE A 3 5.52 7.89 -21.52
N THR A 4 4.22 7.65 -21.35
CA THR A 4 3.65 7.28 -20.05
C THR A 4 4.04 5.85 -19.72
N VAL A 5 4.47 5.62 -18.49
CA VAL A 5 4.79 4.29 -17.97
C VAL A 5 4.13 4.08 -16.60
N GLN A 6 3.64 2.87 -16.38
CA GLN A 6 3.22 2.38 -15.08
C GLN A 6 4.25 1.36 -14.58
N LYS A 7 4.76 1.57 -13.36
CA LYS A 7 5.69 0.65 -12.70
C LYS A 7 5.02 0.13 -11.43
N LEU A 8 4.66 -1.14 -11.44
CA LEU A 8 4.11 -1.85 -10.29
C LEU A 8 5.24 -2.47 -9.45
N LEU A 9 4.93 -2.84 -8.21
CA LEU A 9 5.83 -3.62 -7.38
C LEU A 9 6.22 -4.93 -8.09
N PRO A 10 7.50 -5.34 -8.10
CA PRO A 10 7.95 -6.55 -8.81
C PRO A 10 7.30 -7.85 -8.33
N ALA A 11 6.78 -7.85 -7.10
CA ALA A 11 6.08 -8.98 -6.50
C ALA A 11 4.62 -9.12 -6.98
N LEU A 12 4.15 -8.25 -7.86
CA LEU A 12 2.79 -8.27 -8.40
C LEU A 12 2.75 -8.61 -9.88
N ARG A 13 1.71 -9.32 -10.29
CA ARG A 13 1.43 -9.66 -11.68
C ARG A 13 0.03 -9.18 -12.07
N ALA A 14 -0.01 -8.27 -13.04
CA ALA A 14 -1.25 -7.84 -13.68
C ALA A 14 -1.77 -8.92 -14.64
N GLY A 15 -3.10 -9.00 -14.77
CA GLY A 15 -3.79 -10.00 -15.59
C GLY A 15 -5.30 -9.82 -15.45
N LEU A 16 -6.07 -10.92 -15.52
CA LEU A 16 -7.51 -10.88 -15.22
C LEU A 16 -7.80 -10.34 -13.82
N ARG A 17 -6.93 -10.67 -12.86
CA ARG A 17 -6.89 -10.14 -11.50
C ARG A 17 -5.44 -9.80 -11.17
N LEU A 18 -5.26 -8.87 -10.23
CA LEU A 18 -3.94 -8.60 -9.69
C LEU A 18 -3.54 -9.74 -8.71
N THR A 19 -2.42 -10.39 -8.99
CA THR A 19 -1.94 -11.57 -8.23
C THR A 19 -0.52 -11.37 -7.70
N ILE A 20 -0.15 -12.15 -6.69
CA ILE A 20 1.20 -12.16 -6.11
C ILE A 20 2.08 -13.11 -6.90
N VAL A 21 3.28 -12.69 -7.30
CA VAL A 21 4.24 -13.54 -8.01
C VAL A 21 4.59 -14.78 -7.14
N GLY A 22 4.51 -15.96 -7.76
CA GLY A 22 4.72 -17.23 -7.07
C GLY A 22 3.49 -17.76 -6.32
N SER A 23 2.33 -17.10 -6.46
CA SER A 23 1.06 -17.52 -5.88
C SER A 23 -0.08 -17.30 -6.87
N ASN A 24 -1.15 -18.11 -6.77
CA ASN A 24 -2.40 -17.85 -7.49
C ASN A 24 -3.37 -16.98 -6.67
N SER A 25 -2.91 -16.48 -5.52
CA SER A 25 -3.75 -15.71 -4.61
C SER A 25 -3.88 -14.27 -5.09
N PRO A 26 -5.11 -13.71 -5.06
CA PRO A 26 -5.34 -12.30 -5.34
C PRO A 26 -4.56 -11.41 -4.37
N ALA A 27 -4.06 -10.28 -4.86
CA ALA A 27 -3.41 -9.25 -4.04
C ALA A 27 -4.42 -8.27 -3.43
N PHE A 28 -5.67 -8.71 -3.23
CA PHE A 28 -6.78 -7.87 -2.78
C PHE A 28 -7.36 -8.35 -1.46
N SER A 29 -7.74 -7.43 -0.59
CA SER A 29 -8.46 -7.68 0.65
C SER A 29 -9.71 -6.81 0.67
N PHE A 30 -10.88 -7.44 0.77
CA PHE A 30 -12.16 -6.73 0.78
C PHE A 30 -12.47 -6.24 2.18
N GLN A 31 -12.77 -4.94 2.28
CA GLN A 31 -13.27 -4.31 3.49
C GLN A 31 -14.80 -4.27 3.46
N GLY A 32 -15.45 -4.66 4.56
CA GLY A 32 -16.91 -4.61 4.68
C GLY A 32 -17.42 -3.21 5.05
N SER A 33 -18.65 -2.86 4.70
CA SER A 33 -19.20 -1.52 5.00
C SER A 33 -19.40 -1.21 6.50
N PHE A 34 -19.29 -2.20 7.38
CA PHE A 34 -19.48 -2.07 8.83
C PHE A 34 -18.17 -2.10 9.63
N ASP A 35 -17.03 -2.32 8.97
CA ASP A 35 -15.75 -2.33 9.63
C ASP A 35 -15.03 -0.97 9.43
N SER A 36 -14.15 -0.62 10.37
CA SER A 36 -13.31 0.59 10.30
C SER A 36 -11.85 0.21 9.98
N SER A 37 -11.66 -0.82 9.15
CA SER A 37 -10.41 -1.58 9.05
C SER A 37 -9.59 -1.31 7.78
N CYS A 38 -9.83 -0.24 7.02
CA CYS A 38 -9.11 0.10 5.78
C CYS A 38 -7.58 -0.05 5.90
N ALA A 39 -6.99 0.47 6.98
CA ALA A 39 -5.55 0.36 7.24
C ALA A 39 -5.09 -1.08 7.54
N LEU A 40 -5.93 -1.90 8.17
CA LEU A 40 -5.66 -3.32 8.42
C LEU A 40 -5.74 -4.14 7.13
N HIS A 41 -6.72 -3.87 6.26
CA HIS A 41 -6.82 -4.52 4.95
C HIS A 41 -5.65 -4.12 4.04
N ALA A 42 -5.26 -2.84 4.03
CA ALA A 42 -4.07 -2.37 3.34
C ALA A 42 -2.79 -3.07 3.87
N ALA A 43 -2.68 -3.25 5.19
CA ALA A 43 -1.58 -4.02 5.79
C ALA A 43 -1.62 -5.50 5.39
N ALA A 44 -2.79 -6.14 5.40
CA ALA A 44 -2.94 -7.54 4.98
C ALA A 44 -2.50 -7.75 3.52
N MET A 45 -2.88 -6.84 2.62
CA MET A 45 -2.42 -6.86 1.23
C MET A 45 -0.91 -6.64 1.12
N ALA A 46 -0.33 -5.72 1.92
CA ALA A 46 1.12 -5.50 1.94
C ALA A 46 1.91 -6.71 2.50
N LEU A 47 1.37 -7.41 3.50
CA LEU A 47 1.93 -8.67 3.98
C LEU A 47 1.85 -9.76 2.91
N ALA A 48 0.80 -9.75 2.08
CA ALA A 48 0.63 -10.70 1.00
C ALA A 48 1.67 -10.47 -0.11
N VAL A 49 1.98 -9.22 -0.43
CA VAL A 49 3.11 -8.86 -1.31
C VAL A 49 4.45 -9.44 -0.83
N HIS A 50 4.63 -9.57 0.50
CA HIS A 50 5.80 -10.22 1.10
C HIS A 50 5.65 -11.74 1.30
N GLN A 51 4.55 -12.34 0.85
CA GLN A 51 4.18 -13.75 1.03
C GLN A 51 3.97 -14.17 2.50
N CYS A 52 3.70 -13.22 3.39
CA CYS A 52 3.38 -13.48 4.80
C CYS A 52 1.87 -13.58 5.07
N MET A 53 1.04 -13.28 4.08
CA MET A 53 -0.41 -13.39 4.13
C MET A 53 -0.89 -14.17 2.91
N PRO A 54 -1.04 -15.52 3.00
CA PRO A 54 -1.37 -16.36 1.86
C PRO A 54 -2.68 -15.97 1.18
N ASN A 55 -3.69 -15.55 1.95
CA ASN A 55 -4.99 -15.18 1.40
C ASN A 55 -5.49 -13.86 2.00
N PRO A 56 -5.11 -12.71 1.42
CA PRO A 56 -5.60 -11.42 1.88
C PRO A 56 -7.09 -11.22 1.57
N LEU A 57 -7.68 -11.94 0.61
CA LEU A 57 -9.11 -11.84 0.27
C LEU A 57 -10.01 -12.36 1.40
N ARG A 58 -9.52 -13.35 2.14
CA ARG A 58 -10.20 -13.93 3.31
C ARG A 58 -9.26 -13.88 4.51
N PRO A 59 -8.99 -12.68 5.04
CA PRO A 59 -7.94 -12.51 6.05
C PRO A 59 -8.29 -13.29 7.33
N ALA A 60 -9.57 -13.39 7.67
CA ALA A 60 -10.06 -14.15 8.84
C ALA A 60 -10.01 -15.68 8.68
N SER A 61 -9.79 -16.22 7.48
CA SER A 61 -9.62 -17.66 7.29
C SER A 61 -8.22 -18.10 7.75
N ARG A 62 -8.14 -19.18 8.52
CA ARG A 62 -6.87 -19.64 9.12
C ARG A 62 -6.06 -20.49 8.15
N TYR A 63 -5.18 -19.86 7.36
CA TYR A 63 -4.32 -20.57 6.40
C TYR A 63 -2.87 -20.78 6.88
N SER A 64 -2.35 -19.90 7.75
CA SER A 64 -1.01 -20.02 8.35
C SER A 64 -0.98 -19.47 9.79
N ALA A 65 0.06 -19.80 10.55
CA ALA A 65 0.28 -19.25 11.89
C ALA A 65 0.43 -17.71 11.85
N ASP A 66 1.21 -17.19 10.91
CA ASP A 66 1.44 -15.75 10.70
C ASP A 66 0.13 -15.00 10.40
N GLN A 67 -0.69 -15.55 9.50
CA GLN A 67 -2.00 -15.00 9.19
C GLN A 67 -2.91 -15.03 10.43
N HIS A 68 -2.90 -16.13 11.19
CA HIS A 68 -3.68 -16.23 12.40
C HIS A 68 -3.28 -15.19 13.46
N GLU A 69 -1.98 -14.99 13.67
CA GLU A 69 -1.44 -14.04 14.64
C GLU A 69 -1.77 -12.58 14.24
N PHE A 70 -1.68 -12.25 12.95
CA PHE A 70 -2.14 -10.96 12.45
C PHE A 70 -3.61 -10.72 12.82
N ILE A 71 -4.47 -11.71 12.58
CA ILE A 71 -5.90 -11.59 12.87
C ILE A 71 -6.16 -11.46 14.37
N LEU A 72 -5.50 -12.25 15.20
CA LEU A 72 -5.65 -12.18 16.65
C LEU A 72 -5.34 -10.76 17.17
N ARG A 73 -4.23 -10.15 16.70
CA ARG A 73 -3.81 -8.82 17.14
C ARG A 73 -4.65 -7.69 16.57
N ALA A 74 -5.10 -7.83 15.32
CA ALA A 74 -6.01 -6.90 14.66
C ALA A 74 -7.40 -6.86 15.32
N GLY A 75 -7.75 -7.90 16.10
CA GLY A 75 -8.98 -8.10 16.89
C GLY A 75 -9.66 -6.83 17.38
N GLN A 76 -8.89 -6.12 18.17
CA GLN A 76 -9.32 -4.96 18.92
C GLN A 76 -9.64 -3.72 18.06
N PHE A 77 -9.26 -3.72 16.78
CA PHE A 77 -9.31 -2.54 15.90
C PHE A 77 -10.39 -2.64 14.80
N TRP A 78 -11.09 -3.77 14.65
CA TRP A 78 -12.05 -3.96 13.56
C TRP A 78 -13.17 -2.92 13.50
N HIS A 79 -13.63 -2.43 14.66
CA HIS A 79 -14.74 -1.48 14.76
C HIS A 79 -14.32 -0.06 15.17
N SER A 80 -13.06 0.13 15.58
CA SER A 80 -12.52 1.42 16.03
C SER A 80 -11.51 2.01 15.06
N GLY A 81 -11.01 1.19 14.13
CA GLY A 81 -9.87 1.52 13.29
C GLY A 81 -8.55 1.51 14.04
N VAL A 82 -7.47 1.76 13.29
CA VAL A 82 -6.10 1.73 13.81
C VAL A 82 -5.35 2.96 13.34
N SER A 83 -4.65 3.64 14.25
CA SER A 83 -3.72 4.72 13.88
C SER A 83 -2.45 4.17 13.26
N LEU A 84 -1.71 4.98 12.48
CA LEU A 84 -0.45 4.52 11.89
C LEU A 84 0.59 4.07 12.93
N PRO A 85 0.80 4.77 14.07
CA PRO A 85 1.71 4.27 15.11
C PRO A 85 1.28 2.92 15.70
N GLN A 86 -0.02 2.72 15.95
CA GLN A 86 -0.55 1.44 16.44
C GLN A 86 -0.37 0.33 15.41
N LEU A 87 -0.60 0.62 14.12
CA LEU A 87 -0.38 -0.34 13.04
C LEU A 87 1.09 -0.68 12.88
N CYS A 88 2.00 0.29 12.98
CA CYS A 88 3.45 0.07 12.95
C CYS A 88 3.87 -0.88 14.07
N HIS A 89 3.43 -0.61 15.31
CA HIS A 89 3.70 -1.46 16.47
C HIS A 89 3.11 -2.87 16.32
N LEU A 90 1.89 -2.99 15.77
CA LEU A 90 1.28 -4.28 15.48
C LEU A 90 2.16 -5.08 14.51
N LEU A 91 2.59 -4.47 13.41
CA LEU A 91 3.42 -5.11 12.38
C LEU A 91 4.80 -5.52 12.91
N GLU A 92 5.41 -4.71 13.77
CA GLU A 92 6.68 -5.05 14.44
C GLU A 92 6.54 -6.29 15.33
N LYS A 93 5.43 -6.42 16.05
CA LYS A 93 5.17 -7.55 16.94
C LYS A 93 4.92 -8.88 16.24
N LEU A 94 4.63 -8.88 14.94
CA LEU A 94 4.44 -10.14 14.19
C LEU A 94 5.76 -10.87 13.91
N ASP A 95 6.90 -10.18 14.02
CA ASP A 95 8.25 -10.73 13.78
C ASP A 95 8.42 -11.51 12.46
N LEU A 96 7.74 -11.06 11.39
CA LEU A 96 7.71 -11.73 10.09
C LEU A 96 8.98 -11.49 9.24
N GLY A 97 10.08 -11.06 9.87
CA GLY A 97 11.26 -10.57 9.15
C GLY A 97 10.98 -9.30 8.34
N LEU A 98 9.96 -8.53 8.72
CA LEU A 98 9.60 -7.26 8.10
C LEU A 98 10.05 -6.09 8.99
N THR A 99 10.17 -4.91 8.41
CA THR A 99 10.50 -3.68 9.13
C THR A 99 9.60 -2.57 8.60
N PRO A 100 8.52 -2.23 9.33
CA PRO A 100 7.70 -1.09 8.97
C PRO A 100 8.49 0.20 9.19
N LYS A 101 8.39 1.13 8.25
CA LYS A 101 8.91 2.49 8.38
C LYS A 101 7.74 3.45 8.30
N HIS A 102 7.40 4.03 9.44
CA HIS A 102 6.35 5.04 9.58
C HIS A 102 6.88 6.43 9.21
N PHE A 103 6.03 7.21 8.54
CA PHE A 103 6.26 8.62 8.25
C PHE A 103 4.94 9.38 8.33
N GLU A 104 4.92 10.48 9.06
CA GLU A 104 3.80 11.44 9.12
C GLU A 104 4.37 12.84 8.91
N GLY A 105 3.63 13.69 8.18
CA GLY A 105 4.11 15.01 7.86
C GLY A 105 3.28 15.73 6.80
N PRO A 106 3.80 16.83 6.26
CA PRO A 106 3.15 17.57 5.19
C PRO A 106 2.86 16.69 3.97
N HIS A 107 1.75 16.96 3.29
CA HIS A 107 1.34 16.27 2.07
C HIS A 107 2.45 15.98 1.04
N PRO A 108 3.29 16.96 0.65
CA PRO A 108 4.30 16.72 -0.39
C PRO A 108 5.41 15.79 0.11
N ASP A 109 5.71 15.83 1.40
CA ASP A 109 6.72 14.95 2.02
C ASP A 109 6.20 13.52 2.13
N VAL A 110 4.93 13.34 2.49
CA VAL A 110 4.28 12.02 2.51
C VAL A 110 4.25 11.43 1.10
N LEU A 111 3.92 12.23 0.09
CA LEU A 111 3.93 11.79 -1.30
C LEU A 111 5.32 11.37 -1.76
N ARG A 112 6.33 12.21 -1.52
CA ARG A 112 7.73 11.89 -1.82
C ARG A 112 8.15 10.60 -1.15
N PHE A 113 7.86 10.44 0.14
CA PHE A 113 8.12 9.20 0.87
C PHE A 113 7.48 8.00 0.19
N CYS A 114 6.18 8.04 -0.09
CA CYS A 114 5.47 6.95 -0.74
C CYS A 114 6.09 6.59 -2.10
N THR A 115 6.33 7.59 -2.95
CA THR A 115 6.90 7.40 -4.28
C THR A 115 8.30 6.76 -4.21
N GLU A 116 9.18 7.24 -3.33
CA GLU A 116 10.51 6.67 -3.13
C GLU A 116 10.44 5.22 -2.66
N GLN A 117 9.56 4.90 -1.71
CA GLN A 117 9.46 3.54 -1.16
C GLN A 117 8.86 2.56 -2.19
N VAL A 118 7.84 2.97 -2.94
CA VAL A 118 7.24 2.14 -3.99
C VAL A 118 8.23 1.92 -5.15
N LEU A 119 8.96 2.95 -5.57
CA LEU A 119 10.02 2.82 -6.58
C LEU A 119 11.17 1.90 -6.12
N ALA A 120 11.43 1.86 -4.82
CA ALA A 120 12.38 0.92 -4.21
C ALA A 120 11.83 -0.52 -4.08
N GLY A 121 10.58 -0.77 -4.52
CA GLY A 121 9.96 -2.09 -4.51
C GLY A 121 9.27 -2.45 -3.21
N TRP A 122 8.92 -1.48 -2.35
CA TRP A 122 8.24 -1.73 -1.08
C TRP A 122 6.77 -1.32 -1.12
N PRO A 123 5.83 -2.18 -0.66
CA PRO A 123 4.44 -1.79 -0.48
C PRO A 123 4.30 -0.71 0.61
N VAL A 124 3.43 0.26 0.37
CA VAL A 124 3.21 1.39 1.28
C VAL A 124 1.74 1.53 1.63
N VAL A 125 1.39 1.40 2.90
CA VAL A 125 0.06 1.79 3.40
C VAL A 125 0.03 3.31 3.47
N LEU A 126 -0.74 3.95 2.60
CA LEU A 126 -0.89 5.40 2.52
C LEU A 126 -2.18 5.81 3.25
N CYS A 127 -2.08 6.79 4.15
CA CYS A 127 -3.21 7.38 4.84
C CYS A 127 -3.46 8.82 4.38
N PHE A 128 -4.73 9.12 4.13
CA PHE A 128 -5.18 10.41 3.61
C PHE A 128 -6.59 10.74 4.11
N HIS A 129 -7.03 11.96 3.90
CA HIS A 129 -8.43 12.35 4.09
C HIS A 129 -8.86 13.26 2.94
N GLU A 130 -10.16 13.32 2.67
CA GLU A 130 -10.71 14.35 1.77
C GLU A 130 -10.43 15.74 2.32
N TRP A 131 -10.16 16.70 1.46
CA TRP A 131 -9.77 18.06 1.85
C TRP A 131 -10.76 18.72 2.82
N HIS A 132 -12.06 18.44 2.69
CA HIS A 132 -13.11 19.00 3.55
C HIS A 132 -13.55 18.06 4.69
N ARG A 133 -12.91 16.91 4.87
CA ARG A 133 -13.27 15.92 5.89
C ARG A 133 -12.09 15.63 6.80
N THR A 134 -12.38 15.25 8.04
CA THR A 134 -11.38 14.81 9.01
C THR A 134 -11.25 13.29 9.07
N THR A 135 -12.23 12.56 8.53
CA THR A 135 -12.20 11.09 8.45
C THR A 135 -11.03 10.65 7.59
N LYS A 136 -10.14 9.89 8.20
CA LYS A 136 -8.98 9.30 7.52
C LYS A 136 -9.38 8.01 6.83
N HIS A 137 -8.79 7.79 5.67
CA HIS A 137 -8.85 6.55 4.92
C HIS A 137 -7.44 6.04 4.65
N ALA A 138 -7.31 4.75 4.38
CA ALA A 138 -6.04 4.14 4.06
C ALA A 138 -6.17 3.16 2.89
N ALA A 139 -5.20 3.22 1.98
CA ALA A 139 -5.10 2.34 0.83
C ALA A 139 -3.67 1.86 0.64
N LEU A 140 -3.48 0.77 -0.09
CA LEU A 140 -2.15 0.23 -0.38
C LEU A 140 -1.60 0.80 -1.68
N ALA A 141 -0.50 1.56 -1.62
CA ALA A 141 0.25 1.94 -2.81
C ALA A 141 1.11 0.77 -3.32
N ILE A 142 0.93 0.46 -4.60
CA ILE A 142 1.52 -0.71 -5.28
C ILE A 142 2.28 -0.35 -6.55
N GLY A 143 2.31 0.92 -6.92
CA GLY A 143 2.97 1.35 -8.13
C GLY A 143 2.97 2.84 -8.31
N VAL A 144 3.68 3.27 -9.34
CA VAL A 144 3.73 4.66 -9.77
C VAL A 144 3.41 4.74 -11.25
N GLU A 145 2.72 5.81 -11.64
CA GLU A 145 2.60 6.23 -13.03
C GLU A 145 3.40 7.51 -13.23
N GLY A 146 4.04 7.64 -14.38
CA GLY A 146 4.82 8.82 -14.72
C GLY A 146 5.16 8.93 -16.19
N ILE A 147 5.79 10.04 -16.54
CA ILE A 147 6.37 10.29 -17.85
C ILE A 147 7.83 9.81 -17.84
N GLN A 148 8.15 8.83 -18.68
CA GLN A 148 9.51 8.37 -18.90
C GLN A 148 10.17 9.24 -19.99
N SER A 149 11.25 9.94 -19.63
CA SER A 149 12.09 10.70 -20.56
C SER A 149 13.52 10.16 -20.52
N GLY A 150 13.89 9.37 -21.54
CA GLY A 150 15.14 8.62 -21.54
C GLY A 150 15.19 7.63 -20.38
N ARG A 151 16.14 7.78 -19.45
CA ARG A 151 16.28 6.94 -18.25
C ARG A 151 15.55 7.48 -17.02
N VAL A 152 15.10 8.73 -17.06
CA VAL A 152 14.45 9.39 -15.92
C VAL A 152 12.95 9.16 -15.99
N LEU A 153 12.39 8.71 -14.87
CA LEU A 153 10.95 8.69 -14.66
C LEU A 153 10.59 9.95 -13.88
N HIS A 154 9.65 10.72 -14.41
CA HIS A 154 8.97 11.80 -13.69
C HIS A 154 7.62 11.23 -13.26
N PRO A 155 7.48 10.73 -12.02
CA PRO A 155 6.20 10.23 -11.56
C PRO A 155 5.19 11.38 -11.55
N HIS A 156 3.90 11.06 -11.63
CA HIS A 156 2.82 12.04 -11.43
C HIS A 156 1.60 11.43 -10.73
N ALA A 157 1.60 10.11 -10.50
CA ALA A 157 0.56 9.45 -9.72
C ALA A 157 1.09 8.22 -8.96
N LEU A 158 0.42 7.90 -7.85
CA LEU A 158 0.49 6.60 -7.19
C LEU A 158 -0.67 5.73 -7.67
N LEU A 159 -0.39 4.45 -7.88
CA LEU A 159 -1.37 3.41 -8.19
C LEU A 159 -1.69 2.65 -6.90
N LEU A 160 -2.96 2.59 -6.54
CA LEU A 160 -3.43 2.14 -5.23
C LEU A 160 -4.40 0.96 -5.33
N ILE A 161 -4.37 0.11 -4.31
CA ILE A 161 -5.44 -0.82 -4.01
C ILE A 161 -6.18 -0.31 -2.78
N ASP A 162 -7.41 0.14 -2.98
CA ASP A 162 -8.35 0.52 -1.92
C ASP A 162 -9.26 -0.67 -1.60
N SER A 163 -9.25 -1.11 -0.34
CA SER A 163 -10.06 -2.21 0.15
C SER A 163 -11.55 -1.90 0.24
N ALA A 164 -11.92 -0.61 0.29
CA ALA A 164 -13.31 -0.15 0.30
C ALA A 164 -13.95 -0.13 -1.10
N GLU A 165 -13.13 -0.28 -2.14
CA GLU A 165 -13.56 -0.33 -3.54
C GLU A 165 -13.69 -1.79 -4.03
N TYR A 166 -14.28 -1.97 -5.21
CA TYR A 166 -14.31 -3.29 -5.83
C TYR A 166 -12.90 -3.78 -6.18
N GLU A 167 -12.72 -5.10 -6.13
CA GLU A 167 -11.48 -5.72 -6.55
C GLU A 167 -11.09 -5.30 -7.99
N PRO A 168 -9.82 -4.95 -8.25
CA PRO A 168 -9.37 -4.65 -9.61
C PRO A 168 -9.44 -5.90 -10.50
N CYS A 169 -10.41 -5.90 -11.42
CA CYS A 169 -10.58 -6.89 -12.48
C CYS A 169 -10.19 -6.27 -13.83
N LEU A 170 -9.35 -6.96 -14.62
CA LEU A 170 -8.76 -6.42 -15.86
C LEU A 170 -8.00 -5.09 -15.69
N ALA A 171 -7.64 -4.77 -14.45
CA ALA A 171 -6.88 -3.59 -14.07
C ALA A 171 -5.83 -3.99 -13.03
N ALA A 172 -4.75 -3.21 -12.96
CA ALA A 172 -3.71 -3.44 -11.96
C ALA A 172 -3.98 -2.76 -10.61
N TYR A 173 -4.93 -1.84 -10.56
CA TYR A 173 -5.28 -1.01 -9.41
C TYR A 173 -6.76 -0.61 -9.51
N ASN A 174 -7.39 -0.26 -8.39
CA ASN A 174 -8.79 0.21 -8.34
C ASN A 174 -8.91 1.67 -7.85
N ALA A 175 -7.78 2.26 -7.44
CA ALA A 175 -7.70 3.64 -7.03
C ALA A 175 -6.40 4.28 -7.54
N ARG A 176 -6.46 5.57 -7.88
CA ARG A 176 -5.34 6.35 -8.41
C ARG A 176 -5.25 7.68 -7.67
N PHE A 177 -4.03 8.07 -7.38
CA PHE A 177 -3.73 9.29 -6.64
C PHE A 177 -2.82 10.15 -7.50
N THR A 178 -3.38 11.15 -8.16
CA THR A 178 -2.69 12.01 -9.13
C THR A 178 -2.32 13.34 -8.49
N TRP A 179 -1.07 13.77 -8.64
CA TRP A 179 -0.66 15.09 -8.17
C TRP A 179 -1.38 16.19 -8.95
N CYS A 180 -1.82 17.25 -8.27
CA CYS A 180 -2.36 18.41 -8.97
C CYS A 180 -1.18 19.25 -9.48
N SER A 181 -0.97 19.35 -10.80
CA SER A 181 0.13 20.15 -11.39
C SER A 181 -0.19 21.64 -11.54
N ASP A 182 -1.48 22.01 -11.52
CA ASP A 182 -1.93 23.24 -12.18
C ASP A 182 -2.19 24.42 -11.24
N ASP A 183 -1.68 24.40 -10.01
CA ASP A 183 -1.99 25.46 -9.06
C ASP A 183 -0.86 25.71 -8.10
N THR A 184 -0.70 26.93 -7.59
CA THR A 184 0.21 27.20 -6.46
C THR A 184 -0.15 26.39 -5.21
N SER A 185 -1.37 25.80 -5.19
CA SER A 185 -1.87 24.82 -4.22
C SER A 185 -1.48 23.35 -4.52
N ALA A 186 -0.80 23.07 -5.63
CA ALA A 186 -0.28 21.77 -6.06
C ALA A 186 0.55 21.05 -4.99
N SER A 187 1.26 21.82 -4.15
CA SER A 187 2.06 21.28 -3.07
C SER A 187 1.25 20.78 -1.88
N THR A 188 -0.06 21.07 -1.83
CA THR A 188 -0.90 20.80 -0.64
C THR A 188 -1.95 19.71 -0.85
N ARG A 189 -2.25 19.34 -2.10
CA ARG A 189 -3.38 18.45 -2.43
C ARG A 189 -3.08 17.57 -3.62
N ALA A 190 -3.84 16.49 -3.68
CA ALA A 190 -3.89 15.60 -4.82
C ALA A 190 -5.31 15.19 -5.15
N LEU A 191 -5.47 14.62 -6.33
CA LEU A 191 -6.71 14.07 -6.83
C LEU A 191 -6.74 12.56 -6.58
N TYR A 192 -7.75 12.11 -5.86
CA TYR A 192 -8.08 10.71 -5.67
C TYR A 192 -9.16 10.31 -6.66
N GLU A 193 -8.95 9.21 -7.37
CA GLU A 193 -9.86 8.69 -8.39
C GLU A 193 -10.05 7.19 -8.19
N THR A 194 -11.30 6.77 -8.07
CA THR A 194 -11.74 5.36 -8.16
C THR A 194 -12.70 5.23 -9.33
N ALA A 195 -13.26 4.03 -9.55
CA ALA A 195 -14.27 3.85 -10.59
C ALA A 195 -15.55 4.68 -10.33
N PHE A 196 -15.84 5.03 -9.07
CA PHE A 196 -17.10 5.65 -8.66
C PHE A 196 -16.91 7.03 -8.03
N GLN A 197 -15.70 7.39 -7.61
CA GLN A 197 -15.44 8.63 -6.90
C GLN A 197 -14.25 9.39 -7.47
N ARG A 198 -14.38 10.72 -7.44
CA ARG A 198 -13.28 11.66 -7.67
C ARG A 198 -13.29 12.74 -6.59
N SER A 199 -12.21 12.89 -5.83
CA SER A 199 -12.13 13.85 -4.73
C SER A 199 -10.74 14.46 -4.58
N LYS A 200 -10.68 15.69 -4.03
CA LYS A 200 -9.42 16.31 -3.61
C LYS A 200 -9.09 15.83 -2.21
N ILE A 201 -7.88 15.35 -2.01
CA ILE A 201 -7.46 14.75 -0.75
C ILE A 201 -6.10 15.29 -0.31
N VAL A 202 -5.80 15.12 0.98
CA VAL A 202 -4.51 15.41 1.60
C VAL A 202 -3.94 14.13 2.20
N ALA A 203 -2.75 13.74 1.76
CA ALA A 203 -1.96 12.70 2.41
C ALA A 203 -1.40 13.19 3.74
N VAL A 204 -1.53 12.38 4.79
CA VAL A 204 -1.15 12.75 6.16
C VAL A 204 -0.10 11.84 6.76
N GLY A 205 0.04 10.62 6.25
CA GLY A 205 1.07 9.70 6.69
C GLY A 205 1.09 8.42 5.89
N ALA A 206 2.12 7.62 6.12
CA ALA A 206 2.32 6.36 5.43
C ALA A 206 3.18 5.39 6.25
N ILE A 207 3.05 4.10 5.95
CA ILE A 207 3.91 3.04 6.46
C ILE A 207 4.43 2.24 5.27
N ALA A 208 5.74 2.28 5.06
CA ALA A 208 6.39 1.38 4.11
C ALA A 208 6.76 0.07 4.81
N ILE A 209 6.36 -1.07 4.25
CA ILE A 209 6.67 -2.38 4.83
C ILE A 209 7.83 -2.98 4.06
N LYS A 210 9.00 -3.05 4.70
CA LYS A 210 10.25 -3.52 4.08
C LYS A 210 10.55 -4.94 4.50
N LYS A 211 11.15 -5.73 3.60
CA LYS A 211 11.77 -7.00 3.99
C LYS A 211 13.10 -6.71 4.70
N ARG A 212 13.32 -7.29 5.89
CA ARG A 212 14.60 -7.18 6.60
C ARG A 212 15.66 -7.86 5.74
N LYS A 213 16.76 -7.17 5.44
CA LYS A 213 17.91 -7.81 4.80
C LYS A 213 18.40 -8.91 5.75
N ARG A 214 18.40 -10.16 5.29
CA ARG A 214 19.06 -11.25 6.01
C ARG A 214 20.52 -10.84 6.15
N LYS A 215 21.04 -10.70 7.38
CA LYS A 215 22.49 -10.56 7.57
C LYS A 215 23.10 -11.82 6.99
N THR A 216 23.83 -11.71 5.88
CA THR A 216 24.73 -12.78 5.43
C THR A 216 25.70 -13.01 6.58
N SER A 217 25.55 -14.15 7.26
CA SER A 217 26.54 -14.55 8.25
C SER A 217 27.86 -14.75 7.51
N THR A 218 28.95 -14.23 8.05
CA THR A 218 30.31 -14.33 7.49
C THR A 218 30.85 -15.77 7.40
N HIS A 219 30.03 -16.78 7.69
CA HIS A 219 30.39 -18.20 7.61
C HIS A 219 30.12 -18.87 6.26
N ASP A 220 29.42 -18.21 5.32
CA ASP A 220 29.15 -18.76 3.98
C ASP A 220 30.12 -18.25 2.90
N LYS A 221 31.41 -18.13 3.22
CA LYS A 221 32.43 -18.05 2.16
C LYS A 221 32.95 -19.47 1.91
N PRO A 222 32.80 -20.03 0.70
CA PRO A 222 33.43 -21.30 0.36
C PRO A 222 34.97 -21.15 0.39
N PRO A 223 35.69 -22.24 0.69
CA PRO A 223 37.16 -22.25 0.80
C PRO A 223 37.87 -21.90 -0.51
#